data_AF-A0A837IL65-F1
#
_entry.id   AF-A0A837IL65-F1
#
_cell.length_a   1.000
_cell.length_b   1.000
_cell.length_c   1.000
_cell.angle_alpha   90.00
_cell.angle_beta   90.00
_cell.angle_gamma   90.00
#
_symmetry.space_group_name_H-M   'P 1'
#
loop_
_entity.id
_entity.type
_entity.pdbx_description
1 polymer ?
#
loop_
_entity_poly.entity_id
_entity_poly.type
_entity_poly.pdbx_seq_one_letter_code
_entity_poly.pdbx_strand_id
1 'polypeptide(L)'
;MSHIHELIDWTVVAYVVHGEKVLMVYHRELQKWLPLGGHIELNEDPDEALMREVQEESGIEEIEVLAAKPTVEGDTSERKFLYTPAYMDIIRSTIDIGTLDWYIFSAREPMRFGSQRVSMRESAGLL
;
A
#
# COMPACT_ATOMS: atom_id res chain seq x y z
N MET A 1 -10.60 -8.06 -1.96
CA MET A 1 -11.64 -7.52 -2.85
C MET A 1 -11.91 -8.57 -3.94
N SER A 2 -12.34 -8.23 -5.15
CA SER A 2 -12.49 -9.20 -6.24
C SER A 2 -11.12 -9.54 -6.84
N HIS A 3 -10.82 -10.82 -7.07
CA HIS A 3 -9.67 -11.21 -7.89
C HIS A 3 -10.01 -10.99 -9.37
N ILE A 4 -9.64 -9.84 -9.92
CA ILE A 4 -10.06 -9.41 -11.27
C ILE A 4 -9.10 -9.90 -12.38
N HIS A 5 -7.89 -10.32 -12.02
CA HIS A 5 -6.89 -10.86 -12.95
C HIS A 5 -6.91 -12.39 -12.98
N GLU A 6 -7.00 -12.99 -14.17
CA GLU A 6 -7.17 -14.45 -14.33
C GLU A 6 -5.95 -15.31 -13.90
N LEU A 7 -4.74 -14.75 -13.88
CA LEU A 7 -3.49 -15.51 -13.71
C LEU A 7 -2.61 -15.00 -12.56
N ILE A 8 -2.42 -13.68 -12.50
CA ILE A 8 -1.58 -12.98 -11.52
C ILE A 8 -2.36 -11.74 -11.11
N ASP A 9 -2.81 -11.71 -9.87
CA ASP A 9 -3.61 -10.61 -9.32
C ASP A 9 -2.72 -9.68 -8.49
N TRP A 10 -2.61 -8.42 -8.89
CA TRP A 10 -1.61 -7.49 -8.35
C TRP A 10 -2.15 -6.74 -7.14
N THR A 11 -1.36 -6.63 -6.06
CA THR A 11 -1.73 -5.91 -4.83
C THR A 11 -0.65 -4.91 -4.40
N VAL A 12 -1.06 -3.79 -3.83
CA VAL A 12 -0.17 -2.77 -3.23
C VAL A 12 -0.23 -2.81 -1.70
N VAL A 13 0.88 -2.48 -1.02
CA VAL A 13 0.94 -2.48 0.45
C VAL A 13 1.70 -1.27 1.02
N ALA A 14 1.01 -0.42 1.77
CA ALA A 14 1.58 0.72 2.47
C ALA A 14 1.87 0.42 3.95
N TYR A 15 3.15 0.53 4.31
CA TYR A 15 3.56 0.71 5.70
C TYR A 15 3.67 2.21 6.00
N VAL A 16 2.56 2.82 6.40
CA VAL A 16 2.51 4.24 6.79
C VAL A 16 3.09 4.40 8.20
N VAL A 17 4.10 5.27 8.32
CA VAL A 17 4.88 5.50 9.54
C VAL A 17 4.67 6.92 10.05
N HIS A 18 4.30 7.05 11.33
CA HIS A 18 4.17 8.32 12.03
C HIS A 18 4.95 8.28 13.35
N GLY A 19 6.09 8.98 13.40
CA GLY A 19 7.03 8.89 14.53
C GLY A 19 7.61 7.49 14.65
N GLU A 20 7.48 6.87 15.83
CA GLU A 20 7.91 5.48 16.10
C GLU A 20 6.78 4.45 15.93
N LYS A 21 5.69 4.82 15.23
CA LYS A 21 4.47 3.99 15.09
C LYS A 21 4.17 3.70 13.64
N VAL A 22 3.66 2.49 13.39
CA VAL A 22 3.19 2.02 12.08
C VAL A 22 1.67 1.91 12.13
N LEU A 23 0.99 2.41 11.11
CA LEU A 23 -0.46 2.24 10.96
C LEU A 23 -0.78 0.84 10.40
N MET A 24 -1.76 0.19 11.02
CA MET A 24 -2.27 -1.12 10.61
C MET A 24 -3.80 -1.16 10.76
N VAL A 25 -4.46 -1.90 9.89
CA VAL A 25 -5.91 -2.19 9.95
C VAL A 25 -6.15 -3.58 10.52
N TYR A 26 -7.23 -3.74 11.29
CA TYR A 26 -7.63 -5.04 11.83
C TYR A 26 -8.62 -5.73 10.89
N HIS A 27 -8.12 -6.68 10.09
CA HIS A 27 -8.93 -7.42 9.14
C HIS A 27 -9.84 -8.42 9.88
N ARG A 28 -11.14 -8.15 9.90
CA ARG A 28 -12.11 -8.87 10.74
C ARG A 28 -12.25 -10.35 10.43
N GLU A 29 -12.18 -10.75 9.16
CA GLU A 29 -12.36 -12.17 8.80
C GLU A 29 -11.11 -13.00 9.11
N LEU A 30 -9.94 -12.49 8.72
CA LEU A 30 -8.63 -13.09 9.00
C LEU A 30 -8.20 -13.00 10.47
N GLN A 31 -8.87 -12.17 11.29
CA GLN A 31 -8.54 -11.89 12.70
C GLN A 31 -7.07 -11.43 12.92
N LYS A 32 -6.54 -10.66 11.96
CA LYS A 32 -5.13 -10.21 11.91
C LYS A 32 -5.03 -8.70 11.76
N TRP A 33 -3.92 -8.16 12.26
CA TRP A 33 -3.47 -6.82 11.87
C TRP A 33 -2.70 -6.93 10.55
N LEU A 34 -3.08 -6.12 9.57
CA LEU A 34 -2.43 -5.99 8.28
C LEU A 34 -1.99 -4.53 8.08
N PRO A 35 -0.92 -4.26 7.31
CA PRO A 35 -0.69 -2.92 6.75
C PRO A 35 -1.85 -2.50 5.83
N LEU A 36 -1.88 -1.23 5.41
CA LEU A 36 -2.88 -0.76 4.46
C LEU A 36 -2.58 -1.34 3.07
N GLY A 37 -3.61 -1.64 2.28
CA GLY A 37 -3.41 -2.10 0.91
C GLY A 37 -4.53 -2.96 0.35
N GLY A 38 -4.45 -3.23 -0.94
CA GLY A 38 -5.46 -3.95 -1.67
C GLY A 38 -5.07 -4.18 -3.13
N HIS A 39 -6.06 -4.52 -3.95
CA HIS A 39 -5.85 -4.94 -5.33
C HIS A 39 -5.67 -3.72 -6.23
N ILE A 40 -4.86 -3.87 -7.28
CA ILE A 40 -4.75 -2.88 -8.35
C ILE A 40 -5.90 -3.12 -9.33
N GLU A 41 -6.75 -2.11 -9.54
CA GLU A 41 -7.86 -2.19 -10.49
C GLU A 41 -7.40 -2.08 -11.96
N LEU A 42 -8.21 -2.56 -12.91
CA LEU A 42 -7.83 -2.62 -14.34
C LEU A 42 -7.57 -1.25 -15.01
N ASN A 43 -7.90 -0.14 -14.35
CA ASN A 43 -7.86 1.21 -14.90
C ASN A 43 -6.97 2.18 -14.09
N GLU A 44 -6.11 1.66 -13.22
CA GLU A 44 -5.15 2.42 -12.41
C GLU A 44 -3.77 1.75 -12.47
N ASP A 45 -2.74 2.44 -11.99
CA ASP A 45 -1.40 1.86 -11.79
C ASP A 45 -1.00 1.78 -10.31
N PRO A 46 0.12 1.12 -9.94
CA PRO A 46 0.49 0.92 -8.54
C PRO A 46 0.63 2.20 -7.71
N ASP A 47 0.97 3.34 -8.32
CA ASP A 47 1.04 4.62 -7.59
C ASP A 47 -0.37 5.14 -7.25
N GLU A 48 -1.33 4.93 -8.16
CA GLU A 48 -2.73 5.35 -7.99
C GLU A 48 -3.48 4.43 -7.03
N ALA A 49 -3.33 3.11 -7.20
CA ALA A 49 -3.86 2.10 -6.29
C ALA A 49 -3.38 2.32 -4.84
N LEU A 50 -2.09 2.63 -4.66
CA LEU A 50 -1.53 2.91 -3.34
C LEU A 50 -2.25 4.05 -2.62
N MET A 51 -2.45 5.17 -3.33
CA MET A 51 -3.09 6.35 -2.75
C MET A 51 -4.58 6.10 -2.47
N ARG A 52 -5.26 5.36 -3.36
CA ARG A 52 -6.66 4.95 -3.19
C ARG A 52 -6.84 4.06 -1.96
N GLU A 53 -6.10 2.96 -1.84
CA GLU A 53 -6.21 2.01 -0.72
C GLU A 53 -5.87 2.70 0.61
N VAL A 54 -4.84 3.54 0.66
CA VAL A 54 -4.52 4.33 1.86
C VAL A 54 -5.68 5.25 2.24
N GLN A 55 -6.31 5.93 1.29
CA GLN A 55 -7.46 6.78 1.56
C GLN A 55 -8.69 5.98 2.00
N GLU A 56 -9.02 4.89 1.33
CA GLU A 56 -10.22 4.07 1.60
C GLU A 56 -10.14 3.37 2.96
N GLU A 57 -8.98 2.81 3.32
CA GLU A 57 -8.82 2.05 4.57
C GLU A 57 -8.53 2.91 5.80
N SER A 58 -7.97 4.13 5.63
CA SER A 58 -7.55 4.97 6.76
C SER A 58 -8.13 6.40 6.80
N GLY A 59 -8.64 6.92 5.68
CA GLY A 59 -9.09 8.30 5.56
C GLY A 59 -7.97 9.34 5.45
N ILE A 60 -6.72 8.93 5.22
CA ILE A 60 -5.59 9.83 4.98
C ILE A 60 -5.63 10.32 3.52
N GLU A 61 -5.61 11.64 3.31
CA GLU A 61 -5.71 12.26 1.98
C GLU A 61 -4.36 12.39 1.27
N GLU A 62 -3.24 12.56 2.00
CA GLU A 62 -1.90 12.78 1.45
C GLU A 62 -0.82 12.04 2.25
N ILE A 63 0.14 11.42 1.57
CA ILE A 63 1.33 10.78 2.15
C ILE A 63 2.60 11.11 1.34
N GLU A 64 3.74 11.27 2.01
CA GLU A 64 5.07 11.30 1.40
C GLU A 64 5.55 9.85 1.19
N VAL A 65 5.58 9.38 -0.05
CA VAL A 65 6.12 8.05 -0.38
C VAL A 65 7.65 8.12 -0.33
N LEU A 66 8.27 7.32 0.54
CA LEU A 66 9.73 7.31 0.74
C LEU A 66 10.49 6.47 -0.30
N ALA A 67 9.77 5.72 -1.13
CA ALA A 67 10.35 5.01 -2.26
C ALA A 67 10.79 5.98 -3.36
N ALA A 68 11.91 5.70 -4.02
CA ALA A 68 12.40 6.52 -5.11
C ALA A 68 11.70 6.19 -6.44
N LYS A 69 11.36 7.23 -7.21
CA LYS A 69 11.13 7.08 -8.65
C LYS A 69 12.48 7.02 -9.38
N PRO A 70 12.63 6.22 -10.44
CA PRO A 70 13.88 6.16 -11.19
C PRO A 70 14.18 7.51 -11.86
N THR A 71 15.42 7.99 -11.72
CA THR A 71 15.92 9.15 -12.47
C THR A 71 16.52 8.67 -13.78
N VAL A 72 16.02 9.18 -14.91
CA VAL A 72 16.46 8.80 -16.26
C VAL A 72 16.81 10.05 -17.07
N GLU A 73 17.97 10.05 -17.71
CA GLU A 73 18.37 11.13 -18.63
C GLU A 73 17.78 10.92 -20.03
N GLY A 74 17.40 12.01 -20.69
CA GLY A 74 16.84 12.02 -22.04
C GLY A 74 15.42 12.58 -22.10
N ASP A 75 14.72 12.33 -23.21
CA ASP A 75 13.30 12.67 -23.35
C ASP A 75 12.45 11.62 -22.63
N THR A 76 11.58 12.10 -21.74
CA THR A 76 10.71 11.29 -20.88
C THR A 76 9.24 11.68 -21.01
N SER A 77 8.87 12.52 -22.00
CA SER A 77 7.50 13.03 -22.18
C SER A 77 6.44 11.91 -22.25
N GLU A 78 6.75 10.83 -22.96
CA GLU A 78 5.85 9.67 -23.18
C GLU A 78 5.89 8.61 -22.06
N ARG A 79 6.36 8.94 -20.84
CA ARG A 79 6.57 7.96 -19.76
C ARG A 79 6.14 8.47 -18.38
N LYS A 80 5.25 7.73 -17.72
CA LYS A 80 5.03 7.85 -16.25
C LYS A 80 6.05 6.97 -15.54
N PHE A 81 6.89 7.57 -14.70
CA PHE A 81 7.75 6.82 -13.78
C PHE A 81 6.97 6.53 -12.50
N LEU A 82 6.90 5.25 -12.14
CA LEU A 82 6.29 4.77 -10.91
C LEU A 82 7.31 4.74 -9.77
N TYR A 83 6.84 4.65 -8.54
CA TYR A 83 7.72 4.43 -7.40
C TYR A 83 8.34 3.01 -7.44
N THR A 84 9.61 2.89 -7.07
CA THR A 84 10.30 1.60 -7.01
C THR A 84 9.88 0.86 -5.74
N PRO A 85 9.24 -0.31 -5.80
CA PRO A 85 8.88 -1.06 -4.59
C PRO A 85 10.12 -1.43 -3.78
N ALA A 86 10.01 -1.37 -2.45
CA ALA A 86 11.11 -1.80 -1.56
C ALA A 86 11.32 -3.33 -1.58
N TYR A 87 10.27 -4.08 -1.92
CA TYR A 87 10.26 -5.54 -2.07
C TYR A 87 9.14 -5.93 -3.03
N MET A 88 9.28 -7.08 -3.69
CA MET A 88 8.25 -7.75 -4.49
C MET A 88 8.41 -9.27 -4.32
N ASP A 89 7.29 -9.97 -4.23
CA ASP A 89 7.24 -11.42 -4.10
C ASP A 89 6.05 -12.02 -4.87
N ILE A 90 5.69 -13.26 -4.56
CA ILE A 90 4.53 -13.96 -5.13
C ILE A 90 4.08 -15.02 -4.14
N ILE A 91 2.83 -14.94 -3.67
CA ILE A 91 2.30 -15.82 -2.63
C ILE A 91 1.19 -16.67 -3.23
N ARG A 92 1.37 -17.99 -3.24
CA ARG A 92 0.32 -18.90 -3.69
C ARG A 92 -0.81 -18.96 -2.65
N SER A 93 -1.84 -18.14 -2.85
CA SER A 93 -3.13 -18.30 -2.17
C SER A 93 -3.75 -19.67 -2.48
N THR A 94 -4.43 -20.26 -1.49
CA THR A 94 -5.31 -21.43 -1.68
C THR A 94 -6.77 -21.05 -1.89
N ILE A 95 -7.07 -19.74 -1.90
CA ILE A 95 -8.35 -19.15 -2.27
C ILE A 95 -8.14 -18.57 -3.68
N ASP A 96 -8.80 -19.20 -4.66
CA ASP A 96 -8.66 -19.09 -6.12
C ASP A 96 -7.67 -18.09 -6.77
N ILE A 97 -6.92 -18.64 -7.74
CA ILE A 97 -5.97 -17.99 -8.66
C ILE A 97 -4.79 -17.22 -8.01
N GLY A 98 -3.74 -16.99 -8.81
CA GLY A 98 -2.42 -16.62 -8.30
C GLY A 98 -2.38 -15.19 -7.76
N THR A 99 -2.43 -15.03 -6.44
CA THR A 99 -2.23 -13.74 -5.79
C THR A 99 -0.76 -13.32 -5.91
N LEU A 100 -0.52 -12.14 -6.48
CA LEU A 100 0.73 -11.40 -6.26
C LEU A 100 0.55 -10.51 -5.04
N ASP A 101 1.67 -10.30 -4.37
CA ASP A 101 1.87 -9.68 -3.07
C ASP A 101 3.39 -9.48 -3.07
N TRP A 102 4.04 -8.37 -2.69
CA TRP A 102 3.58 -7.08 -2.14
C TRP A 102 4.27 -5.91 -2.90
N TYR A 103 3.63 -4.77 -3.20
CA TYR A 103 4.38 -3.50 -3.44
C TYR A 103 4.58 -2.76 -2.11
N ILE A 104 5.71 -2.97 -1.45
CA ILE A 104 5.98 -2.29 -0.17
C ILE A 104 6.40 -0.83 -0.40
N PHE A 105 5.57 0.09 0.12
CA PHE A 105 5.91 1.49 0.32
C PHE A 105 6.01 1.83 1.79
N SER A 106 7.17 2.33 2.21
CA SER A 106 7.28 3.12 3.44
C SER A 106 6.82 4.54 3.11
N ALA A 107 5.88 5.09 3.89
CA ALA A 107 5.37 6.43 3.68
C ALA A 107 5.29 7.23 4.98
N ARG A 108 5.45 8.55 4.90
CA ARG A 108 5.47 9.49 6.03
C ARG A 108 4.41 10.58 5.80
N GLU A 109 3.62 10.96 6.79
CA GLU A 109 2.65 12.04 6.60
C GLU A 109 3.28 13.44 6.71
N PRO A 110 3.04 14.34 5.74
CA PRO A 110 3.03 15.78 5.98
C PRO A 110 1.67 16.22 6.55
N MET A 111 1.62 16.54 7.84
CA MET A 111 0.39 16.83 8.62
C MET A 111 -0.73 17.63 7.92
N ARG A 112 -1.87 16.98 7.64
CA ARG A 112 -3.24 17.56 7.75
C ARG A 112 -4.27 16.47 8.11
N PHE A 113 -4.97 16.61 9.23
CA PHE A 113 -6.04 15.67 9.63
C PHE A 113 -7.43 16.17 9.21
N GLY A 114 -8.09 15.40 8.34
CA GLY A 114 -9.56 15.36 8.24
C GLY A 114 -10.20 14.77 9.50
N SER A 115 -11.51 14.97 9.69
CA SER A 115 -12.19 14.81 10.99
C SER A 115 -12.54 13.37 11.41
N GLN A 116 -11.68 12.38 11.17
CA GLN A 116 -11.86 11.01 11.66
C GLN A 116 -10.77 10.57 12.66
N ARG A 117 -11.17 9.83 13.70
CA ARG A 117 -10.26 9.34 14.75
C ARG A 117 -9.65 8.00 14.38
N VAL A 118 -8.50 8.02 13.71
CA VAL A 118 -7.64 6.83 13.55
C VAL A 118 -6.90 6.56 14.87
N SER A 119 -6.99 5.32 15.37
CA SER A 119 -6.41 4.91 16.67
C SER A 119 -5.02 4.28 16.49
N MET A 120 -3.96 5.10 16.44
CA MET A 120 -2.59 4.60 16.55
C MET A 120 -2.33 4.03 17.95
N ARG A 121 -2.03 2.74 18.06
CA ARG A 121 -1.62 2.08 19.32
C ARG A 121 -0.18 1.60 19.24
N GLU A 122 0.49 1.59 20.39
CA GLU A 122 1.81 0.99 20.54
C GLU A 122 1.70 -0.53 20.44
N SER A 123 2.54 -1.14 19.62
CA SER A 123 2.90 -2.55 19.75
C SER A 123 3.67 -2.71 21.07
N ALA A 124 2.98 -3.22 22.09
CA ALA A 124 3.62 -3.59 23.34
C ALA A 124 4.76 -4.57 23.05
N GLY A 125 5.97 -4.25 23.51
CA GLY A 125 7.17 -5.02 23.21
C GLY A 125 7.05 -6.48 23.67
N LEU A 126 7.35 -7.40 22.76
CA LEU A 126 7.57 -8.81 23.08
C LEU A 126 9.06 -8.99 23.41
N LEU A 127 9.34 -9.15 24.71
CA LEU A 127 10.50 -9.86 25.25
C LEU A 127 10.01 -11.22 25.79
#